data_AF-A0A2M8W501-F1
#
_entry.id   AF-A0A2M8W501-F1
#
_cell.length_a   1.000
_cell.length_b   1.000
_cell.length_c   1.000
_cell.angle_alpha   90.00
_cell.angle_beta   90.00
_cell.angle_gamma   90.00
#
_symmetry.space_group_name_H-M   'P 1'
#
loop_
_entity.id
_entity.type
_entity.pdbx_description
1 polymer ?
#
loop_
_entity_poly.entity_id
_entity_poly.type
_entity_poly.pdbx_seq_one_letter_code
_entity_poly.pdbx_strand_id
1 'polypeptide(L)' 'MAQEQLKATEKVETPKEMAQRIGIPVSNVRYLIKTGQLAHVFTSPGKRNPKIPIGAWEHYLARETGGATE' A
#
# COMPACT_ATOMS: atom_id res chain seq x y z
N MET A 1 -6.76 19.39 22.52
CA MET A 1 -6.86 18.03 21.97
C MET A 1 -6.28 18.06 20.57
N ALA A 2 -4.96 18.12 20.49
CA ALA A 2 -4.25 18.28 19.23
C ALA A 2 -2.95 17.52 19.43
N GLN A 3 -2.58 16.72 18.42
CA GLN A 3 -1.38 15.89 18.41
C GLN A 3 -1.50 14.57 19.18
N GLU A 4 -2.52 13.76 18.88
CA GLU A 4 -2.27 12.30 18.86
C GLU A 4 -1.48 12.00 17.58
N GLN A 5 -0.21 12.38 17.69
CA GLN A 5 0.76 12.57 16.65
C GLN A 5 1.24 11.19 16.19
N LEU A 6 0.84 10.80 14.98
CA LEU A 6 1.68 10.07 14.01
C LEU A 6 2.57 8.97 14.61
N LYS A 7 1.97 8.05 15.37
CA LYS A 7 2.66 6.89 15.93
C LYS A 7 1.89 5.59 15.72
N ALA A 8 1.08 5.52 14.68
CA ALA A 8 0.97 4.24 14.00
C ALA A 8 2.37 4.02 13.40
N THR A 9 3.21 3.26 14.11
CA THR A 9 4.33 2.53 13.52
C THR A 9 3.93 2.21 12.08
N GLU A 10 4.54 2.87 11.08
CA GLU A 10 4.18 2.67 9.68
C GLU A 10 4.53 1.22 9.34
N LYS A 11 3.61 0.32 9.68
CA LYS A 11 3.74 -1.09 9.38
C LYS A 11 3.67 -1.13 7.88
N VAL A 12 4.79 -1.52 7.29
CA VAL A 12 4.90 -1.74 5.87
C VAL A 12 4.96 -3.22 5.62
N GLU A 13 4.24 -3.67 4.61
CA GLU A 13 4.30 -5.03 4.09
C GLU A 13 5.03 -5.04 2.75
N THR A 14 5.60 -6.19 2.41
CA THR A 14 6.16 -6.46 1.08
C THR A 14 5.03 -6.73 0.08
N PRO A 15 5.29 -6.60 -1.23
CA PRO A 15 4.33 -7.00 -2.25
C PRO A 15 3.87 -8.46 -2.12
N LYS A 16 4.73 -9.34 -1.59
CA LYS A 16 4.40 -10.75 -1.36
C LYS A 16 3.41 -10.92 -0.21
N GLU A 17 3.66 -10.26 0.91
CA GLU A 17 2.78 -10.30 2.08
C GLU A 17 1.40 -9.71 1.75
N MET A 18 1.36 -8.55 1.08
CA MET A 18 0.10 -7.96 0.62
C MET A 18 -0.66 -8.93 -0.29
N ALA A 19 0.00 -9.46 -1.32
CA ALA A 19 -0.61 -10.40 -2.26
C ALA A 19 -1.22 -11.62 -1.57
N GLN A 20 -0.51 -12.19 -0.59
CA GLN A 20 -1.02 -13.31 0.21
C GLN A 20 -2.23 -12.91 1.05
N ARG A 21 -2.20 -11.73 1.67
CA ARG A 21 -3.29 -11.21 2.52
C ARG A 21 -4.56 -10.93 1.72
N ILE A 22 -4.44 -10.30 0.55
CA ILE A 22 -5.61 -9.87 -0.26
C ILE A 22 -6.03 -10.91 -1.31
N GLY A 23 -5.26 -11.97 -1.50
CA GLY A 23 -5.60 -13.06 -2.42
C GLY A 23 -5.41 -12.73 -3.90
N ILE A 24 -4.47 -11.84 -4.26
CA ILE A 24 -4.15 -11.53 -5.66
C ILE A 24 -2.72 -11.94 -6.03
N PRO A 25 -2.41 -12.16 -7.32
CA PRO A 25 -1.04 -12.43 -7.75
C PRO A 25 -0.07 -11.30 -7.38
N VAL A 26 1.14 -11.67 -6.93
CA VAL A 26 2.23 -10.71 -6.65
C VAL A 26 2.56 -9.84 -7.88
N SER A 27 2.41 -10.38 -9.09
CA SER A 27 2.58 -9.64 -10.34
C SER A 27 1.64 -8.44 -10.44
N ASN A 28 0.39 -8.57 -9.98
CA ASN A 28 -0.60 -7.49 -10.01
C ASN A 28 -0.22 -6.39 -9.03
N VAL A 29 0.19 -6.76 -7.81
CA VAL A 29 0.70 -5.78 -6.83
C VAL A 29 1.91 -5.02 -7.39
N ARG A 30 2.87 -5.72 -7.99
CA ARG A 30 4.03 -5.09 -8.64
C ARG A 30 3.65 -4.20 -9.81
N TYR A 31 2.65 -4.59 -10.59
CA TYR A 31 2.12 -3.78 -11.68
C TYR A 31 1.55 -2.46 -11.14
N LEU A 32 0.70 -2.50 -10.11
CA LEU A 32 0.11 -1.30 -9.49
C LEU A 32 1.15 -0.36 -8.89
N ILE A 33 2.23 -0.91 -8.32
CA ILE A 33 3.37 -0.12 -7.85
C ILE A 33 4.07 0.55 -9.03
N LYS A 34 4.35 -0.20 -10.10
CA LYS A 34 5.05 0.29 -11.29
C LYS A 34 4.26 1.38 -12.01
N THR A 35 2.93 1.27 -12.07
CA THR A 35 2.04 2.27 -12.67
C THR A 35 1.72 3.44 -11.74
N GLY A 36 2.23 3.43 -10.50
CA GLY A 36 1.98 4.49 -9.52
C GLY A 36 0.55 4.51 -8.97
N GLN A 37 -0.23 3.45 -9.21
CA GLN A 37 -1.61 3.35 -8.75
C GLN A 37 -1.70 2.97 -7.27
N LEU A 38 -0.72 2.21 -6.77
CA LEU A 38 -0.64 1.79 -5.36
C LEU A 38 0.44 2.58 -4.62
N ALA A 39 0.10 3.09 -3.43
CA ALA A 39 1.04 3.78 -2.56
C ALA A 39 2.18 2.85 -2.14
N HIS A 40 3.41 3.35 -2.22
CA HIS A 40 4.60 2.59 -1.87
C HIS A 40 5.74 3.53 -1.49
N VAL A 41 6.68 3.01 -0.71
CA VAL A 41 7.94 3.68 -0.37
C VAL A 41 9.11 2.78 -0.76
N PHE A 42 10.20 3.40 -1.21
CA PHE A 42 11.46 2.70 -1.44
C PHE A 42 12.38 2.95 -0.25
N THR A 43 12.71 1.90 0.48
CA THR A 43 13.60 1.99 1.65
C THR A 43 15.08 1.86 1.28
N SER A 44 15.40 1.64 0.01
CA SER A 44 16.77 1.48 -0.46
C SER A 44 17.04 2.33 -1.71
N PRO A 45 18.24 2.93 -1.82
CA PRO A 45 18.66 3.64 -3.02
C PRO A 45 18.62 2.68 -4.23
N GLY A 46 18.08 3.16 -5.35
CA GLY A 46 17.89 2.36 -6.57
C GLY A 46 16.49 1.78 -6.77
N LYS A 47 15.48 2.24 -6.01
CA LYS A 47 14.07 1.82 -6.16
C LYS A 47 13.87 0.29 -6.09
N ARG A 48 14.71 -0.37 -5.30
CA ARG A 48 14.61 -1.81 -5.01
C ARG A 48 13.75 -2.02 -3.78
N ASN A 49 13.09 -3.19 -3.71
CA ASN A 49 12.29 -3.62 -2.57
C ASN A 49 11.22 -2.58 -2.14
N PRO A 50 10.21 -2.33 -2.99
CA PRO A 50 9.11 -1.46 -2.58
C PRO A 50 8.45 -2.03 -1.33
N LYS A 51 8.12 -1.13 -0.42
CA LYS A 51 7.39 -1.40 0.81
C LYS A 51 6.04 -0.70 0.71
N ILE A 52 4.99 -1.40 1.09
CA ILE A 52 3.61 -0.95 0.93
C ILE A 52 3.09 -0.63 2.33
N PRO A 53 2.65 0.61 2.60
CA PRO A 53 2.00 0.92 3.87
C PRO A 53 0.76 0.05 4.07
N ILE A 54 0.58 -0.51 5.27
CA ILE A 54 -0.68 -1.17 5.64
C ILE A 54 -1.83 -0.17 5.49
N GLY A 55 -2.94 -0.59 4.87
CA GLY A 55 -4.05 0.30 4.51
C GLY A 55 -3.98 0.82 3.07
N ALA A 56 -2.83 0.74 2.39
CA ALA A 56 -2.68 1.26 1.03
C ALA A 56 -3.62 0.58 0.01
N TRP A 57 -3.95 -0.69 0.23
CA TRP A 57 -4.87 -1.43 -0.62
C TRP A 57 -6.30 -0.92 -0.46
N GLU A 58 -6.73 -0.71 0.78
CA GLU A 58 -8.05 -0.22 1.13
C GLU A 58 -8.25 1.21 0.59
N HIS A 59 -7.22 2.06 0.68
CA HIS A 59 -7.21 3.38 0.04
C HIS A 59 -7.24 3.31 -1.49
N TYR A 60 -6.48 2.38 -2.09
CA TYR A 60 -6.52 2.14 -3.53
C TYR A 60 -7.94 1.76 -3.97
N LEU A 61 -8.57 0.79 -3.29
CA LEU A 61 -9.94 0.39 -3.59
C LEU A 61 -10.90 1.58 -3.45
N ALA A 62 -10.86 2.32 -2.35
CA ALA A 62 -11.74 3.46 -2.13
C ALA A 62 -11.64 4.51 -3.26
N ARG A 63 -10.44 4.71 -3.83
CA ARG A 63 -10.23 5.61 -4.98
C ARG A 63 -10.81 5.05 -6.28
N GLU A 64 -10.62 3.76 -6.55
CA GLU A 64 -11.07 3.15 -7.81
C GLU A 64 -12.58 2.86 -7.83
N THR A 65 -13.20 2.51 -6.70
CA THR A 65 -14.66 2.30 -6.59
C THR A 65 -15.44 3.56 -6.23
N GLY A 66 -14.78 4.71 -6.10
CA GLY A 66 -15.45 6.00 -5.92
C GLY A 66 -16.12 6.19 -4.55
N GLY A 67 -15.62 5.53 -3.50
CA GLY A 67 -16.15 5.66 -2.14
C GLY A 67 -17.63 5.27 -2.03
N ALA A 68 -17.93 3.98 -1.91
CA ALA A 68 -19.19 3.53 -1.33
C ALA A 68 -19.15 3.79 0.20
N THR A 69 -19.25 5.06 0.58
CA THR A 69 -19.75 5.46 1.90
C THR A 69 -21.25 5.65 1.74
N GLU A 70 -22.02 4.64 2.16
CA GLU A 70 -23.35 4.86 2.70
C GLU A 70 -23.27 5.67 4.00
#